data_AF-A0A3T0RV68-F1
#
_entry.id   AF-A0A3T0RV68-F1
#
_cell.length_a   1.000
_cell.length_b   1.000
_cell.length_c   1.000
_cell.angle_alpha   90.00
_cell.angle_beta   90.00
_cell.angle_gamma   90.00
#
_symmetry.space_group_name_H-M   'P 1'
#
loop_
_entity.id
_entity.type
_entity.pdbx_description
1 polymer ?
#
loop_
_entity_poly.entity_id
_entity_poly.type
_entity_poly.pdbx_seq_one_letter_code
_entity_poly.pdbx_strand_id
1 'polypeptide(L)'
;MKQILAIVSSLFIFIQTQAAEVGGSNGQAAPKKSGASLPHCINEASEIDTIKATIKANSKTANKYDGYKKALASDDDVQLAARLAYAETKSTNCEKQNNEILPVITQVIANRVKIRKGDVKSVIFQRDQFASSLNIYDESSFKEFLCPSDEALWKKAYSESFSALSDKTKGSNTVNYFLYKHSPRWTKEPWKLEEDQSLAKGSLRECIRAFRNPAFK
;
A
#
# COMPACT_ATOMS: atom_id res chain seq x y z
N MET A 1 -31.85 -2.14 62.12
CA MET A 1 -31.18 -1.36 63.18
C MET A 1 -30.33 -0.28 62.53
N LYS A 2 -30.57 0.98 62.94
CA LYS A 2 -29.70 2.17 62.85
C LYS A 2 -29.32 2.75 61.48
N GLN A 3 -29.95 3.89 61.19
CA GLN A 3 -29.39 5.05 60.47
C GLN A 3 -28.01 5.43 61.03
N ILE A 4 -27.09 5.95 60.20
CA ILE A 4 -26.32 7.19 60.48
C ILE A 4 -26.03 7.91 59.15
N LEU A 5 -26.53 9.15 59.08
CA LEU A 5 -26.18 10.23 58.18
C LEU A 5 -24.95 10.95 58.76
N ALA A 6 -23.97 11.36 57.95
CA ALA A 6 -23.00 12.38 58.36
C ALA A 6 -22.57 13.26 57.18
N ILE A 7 -23.02 14.52 57.26
CA ILE A 7 -22.59 15.68 56.47
C ILE A 7 -21.58 16.44 57.33
N VAL A 8 -20.42 16.80 56.77
CA VAL A 8 -19.55 17.90 57.24
C VAL A 8 -18.89 18.48 55.99
N SER A 9 -19.37 19.58 55.41
CA SER A 9 -19.17 21.00 55.79
C SER A 9 -17.73 21.50 55.61
N SER A 10 -17.54 22.18 54.48
CA SER A 10 -16.74 23.39 54.21
C SER A 10 -15.44 23.66 54.97
N LEU A 11 -14.34 23.87 54.23
CA LEU A 11 -13.52 25.07 54.42
C LEU A 11 -12.79 25.47 53.12
N PHE A 12 -13.16 26.66 52.63
CA PHE A 12 -12.44 27.42 51.62
C PHE A 12 -11.09 27.87 52.20
N ILE A 13 -10.00 27.60 51.48
CA ILE A 13 -8.79 28.42 51.55
C ILE A 13 -8.53 28.92 50.13
N PHE A 14 -8.84 30.20 49.93
CA PHE A 14 -8.35 31.01 48.82
C PHE A 14 -6.86 31.26 49.04
N ILE A 15 -6.02 30.82 48.09
CA ILE A 15 -4.75 31.49 47.83
C ILE A 15 -4.85 31.99 46.38
N GLN A 16 -5.07 33.29 46.25
CA GLN A 16 -4.81 34.02 45.02
C GLN A 16 -3.30 34.19 44.88
N THR A 17 -2.73 33.64 43.81
CA THR A 17 -1.49 34.16 43.23
C THR A 17 -1.75 34.42 41.76
N GLN A 18 -1.56 35.68 41.37
CA GLN A 18 -1.77 36.18 40.01
C GLN A 18 -0.65 35.77 39.06
N ALA A 19 -1.07 35.50 37.82
CA ALA A 19 -0.45 35.85 36.54
C ALA A 19 1.03 35.49 36.30
N ALA A 20 1.22 34.52 35.40
CA ALA A 20 2.08 34.71 34.24
C ALA A 20 1.48 33.92 33.06
N GLU A 21 1.13 34.64 32.00
CA GLU A 21 0.71 34.08 30.72
C GLU A 21 1.83 33.25 30.11
N VAL A 22 1.55 31.98 29.77
CA VAL A 22 2.19 31.32 28.63
C VAL A 22 1.11 30.54 27.91
N GLY A 23 0.77 31.02 26.71
CA GLY A 23 -0.12 30.33 25.79
C GLY A 23 0.38 28.91 25.52
N GLY A 24 -0.40 27.93 25.94
CA GLY A 24 -0.22 26.52 25.61
C GLY A 24 -1.47 26.02 24.93
N SER A 25 -1.51 26.19 23.60
CA SER A 25 -2.47 25.55 22.72
C SER A 25 -2.63 24.08 23.13
N ASN A 26 -3.87 23.68 23.46
CA ASN A 26 -4.32 22.30 23.39
C ASN A 26 -4.16 21.81 21.95
N GLY A 27 -2.94 21.41 21.60
CA GLY A 27 -2.63 20.75 20.35
C GLY A 27 -3.15 19.33 20.42
N GLN A 28 -4.42 19.14 20.09
CA GLN A 28 -4.80 17.93 19.37
C GLN A 28 -3.88 17.88 18.16
N ALA A 29 -2.88 17.01 18.21
CA ALA A 29 -2.08 16.68 17.04
C ALA A 29 -3.05 16.07 16.03
N ALA A 30 -3.52 16.91 15.10
CA ALA A 30 -4.09 16.44 13.87
C ALA A 30 -3.10 15.41 13.30
N PRO A 31 -3.56 14.23 12.85
CA PRO A 31 -2.66 13.25 12.26
C PRO A 31 -1.99 13.95 11.09
N LYS A 32 -0.68 14.19 11.18
CA LYS A 32 0.12 14.65 10.05
C LYS A 32 -0.02 13.56 8.99
N LYS A 33 -0.91 13.76 8.02
CA LYS A 33 -0.88 13.06 6.73
C LYS A 33 0.40 13.48 6.01
N SER A 34 1.56 13.01 6.47
CA SER A 34 2.81 13.17 5.75
C SER A 34 2.89 12.10 4.65
N GLY A 35 1.95 12.13 3.71
CA GLY A 35 2.04 11.37 2.45
C GLY A 35 3.12 11.90 1.50
N ALA A 36 3.93 12.85 1.98
CA ALA A 36 4.95 13.55 1.20
C ALA A 36 6.37 12.99 1.39
N SER A 37 6.68 12.31 2.49
CA SER A 37 8.02 11.74 2.72
C SER A 37 8.08 10.29 2.27
N LEU A 38 9.27 9.84 1.85
CA LEU A 38 9.55 8.42 1.65
C LEU A 38 9.17 7.61 2.92
N PRO A 39 8.68 6.37 2.75
CA PRO A 39 8.29 5.55 3.88
C PRO A 39 9.53 4.95 4.55
N HIS A 40 9.35 4.29 5.70
CA HIS A 40 10.43 3.55 6.33
C HIS A 40 10.99 2.48 5.37
N CYS A 41 12.30 2.47 5.19
CA CYS A 41 13.00 1.57 4.28
C CYS A 41 13.40 0.30 5.01
N ILE A 42 13.11 -0.86 4.42
CA ILE A 42 13.63 -2.17 4.85
C ILE A 42 14.78 -2.57 3.92
N ASN A 43 16.00 -2.18 4.28
CA ASN A 43 17.22 -2.46 3.50
C ASN A 43 18.27 -3.29 4.26
N GLU A 44 18.00 -3.61 5.53
CA GLU A 44 18.89 -4.44 6.34
C GLU A 44 18.95 -5.87 5.79
N ALA A 45 20.16 -6.39 5.63
CA ALA A 45 20.38 -7.71 5.03
C ALA A 45 19.68 -8.83 5.82
N SER A 46 19.69 -8.75 7.15
CA SER A 46 19.06 -9.72 8.06
C SER A 46 17.54 -9.79 7.89
N GLU A 47 16.88 -8.65 7.70
CA GLU A 47 15.44 -8.57 7.45
C GLU A 47 15.10 -9.13 6.07
N ILE A 48 15.86 -8.73 5.04
CA ILE A 48 15.70 -9.25 3.68
C ILE A 48 15.90 -10.77 3.64
N ASP A 49 16.89 -11.30 4.35
CA ASP A 49 17.14 -12.74 4.42
C ASP A 49 16.04 -13.49 5.17
N THR A 50 15.45 -12.87 6.19
CA THR A 50 14.24 -13.41 6.84
C THR A 50 13.06 -13.47 5.88
N ILE A 51 12.86 -12.44 5.05
CA ILE A 51 11.83 -12.43 4.02
C ILE A 51 12.07 -13.54 2.99
N LYS A 52 13.30 -13.66 2.46
CA LYS A 52 13.68 -14.73 1.53
C LYS A 52 13.44 -16.12 2.13
N ALA A 53 13.86 -16.35 3.36
CA ALA A 53 13.67 -17.61 4.06
C ALA A 53 12.17 -17.95 4.20
N THR A 54 11.35 -16.95 4.55
CA THR A 54 9.90 -17.11 4.66
C THR A 54 9.26 -17.47 3.32
N ILE A 55 9.62 -16.77 2.22
CA ILE A 55 9.14 -17.07 0.87
C ILE A 55 9.53 -18.48 0.44
N LYS A 56 10.78 -18.88 0.71
CA LYS A 56 11.28 -20.21 0.38
C LYS A 56 10.50 -21.30 1.13
N ALA A 57 10.34 -21.15 2.44
CA ALA A 57 9.62 -22.09 3.29
C ALA A 57 8.13 -22.20 2.92
N ASN A 58 7.51 -21.10 2.48
CA ASN A 58 6.07 -21.00 2.22
C ASN A 58 5.73 -20.87 0.72
N SER A 59 6.63 -21.26 -0.17
CA SER A 59 6.53 -21.01 -1.62
C SER A 59 5.22 -21.51 -2.26
N LYS A 60 4.59 -22.53 -1.67
CA LYS A 60 3.35 -23.17 -2.14
C LYS A 60 2.15 -22.94 -1.23
N THR A 61 2.20 -22.02 -0.27
CA THR A 61 1.10 -21.75 0.67
C THR A 61 0.61 -20.31 0.57
N ALA A 62 -0.55 -20.00 1.17
CA ALA A 62 -1.06 -18.64 1.25
C ALA A 62 -0.14 -17.69 2.06
N ASN A 63 0.78 -18.26 2.84
CA ASN A 63 1.68 -17.56 3.75
C ASN A 63 3.01 -17.17 3.09
N LYS A 64 3.13 -17.35 1.77
CA LYS A 64 4.36 -17.06 0.99
C LYS A 64 4.96 -15.69 1.32
N TYR A 65 4.12 -14.68 1.51
CA TYR A 65 4.53 -13.29 1.71
C TYR A 65 4.45 -12.82 3.18
N ASP A 66 4.34 -13.72 4.16
CA ASP A 66 4.25 -13.33 5.57
C ASP A 66 5.52 -12.61 6.10
N GLY A 67 6.67 -12.86 5.48
CA GLY A 67 7.90 -12.10 5.77
C GLY A 67 7.73 -10.61 5.50
N TYR A 68 7.12 -10.25 4.36
CA TYR A 68 6.80 -8.84 4.05
C TYR A 68 5.77 -8.27 5.02
N LYS A 69 4.70 -9.02 5.34
CA LYS A 69 3.67 -8.58 6.29
C LYS A 69 4.26 -8.21 7.64
N LYS A 70 5.27 -8.98 8.10
CA LYS A 70 5.96 -8.71 9.37
C LYS A 70 6.86 -7.49 9.27
N ALA A 71 7.67 -7.38 8.21
CA ALA A 71 8.59 -6.25 8.02
C ALA A 71 7.86 -4.91 7.83
N LEU A 72 6.68 -4.93 7.20
CA LEU A 72 5.86 -3.75 6.92
C LEU A 72 4.64 -3.66 7.85
N ALA A 73 4.71 -4.23 9.06
CA ALA A 73 3.56 -4.30 9.96
C ALA A 73 3.07 -2.92 10.44
N SER A 74 3.96 -1.91 10.44
CA SER A 74 3.66 -0.53 10.80
C SER A 74 3.02 0.28 9.68
N ASP A 75 3.06 -0.19 8.43
CA ASP A 75 2.45 0.52 7.32
C ASP A 75 0.93 0.40 7.36
N ASP A 76 0.26 1.52 7.08
CA ASP A 76 -1.17 1.53 6.83
C ASP A 76 -1.52 0.98 5.44
N ASP A 77 -2.82 0.78 5.19
CA ASP A 77 -3.31 0.21 3.94
C ASP A 77 -2.96 1.08 2.71
N VAL A 78 -2.91 2.40 2.85
CA VAL A 78 -2.55 3.31 1.75
C VAL A 78 -1.06 3.20 1.45
N GLN A 79 -0.21 3.15 2.48
CA GLN A 79 1.23 2.97 2.33
C GLN A 79 1.57 1.64 1.67
N LEU A 80 0.92 0.55 2.08
CA LEU A 80 1.13 -0.77 1.47
C LEU A 80 0.72 -0.76 -0.01
N ALA A 81 -0.44 -0.19 -0.35
CA ALA A 81 -0.88 -0.08 -1.74
C ALA A 81 0.05 0.81 -2.58
N ALA A 82 0.53 1.91 -2.01
CA ALA A 82 1.47 2.82 -2.65
C ALA A 82 2.82 2.15 -2.93
N ARG A 83 3.36 1.37 -1.97
CA ARG A 83 4.59 0.59 -2.19
C ARG A 83 4.44 -0.40 -3.33
N LEU A 84 3.31 -1.11 -3.36
CA LEU A 84 3.04 -2.06 -4.41
C LEU A 84 2.95 -1.36 -5.77
N ALA A 85 2.18 -0.27 -5.87
CA ALA A 85 2.03 0.48 -7.10
C ALA A 85 3.35 1.08 -7.58
N TYR A 86 4.17 1.61 -6.67
CA TYR A 86 5.51 2.12 -6.94
C TYR A 86 6.43 1.02 -7.52
N ALA A 87 6.52 -0.12 -6.83
CA ALA A 87 7.39 -1.22 -7.24
C ALA A 87 6.95 -1.87 -8.56
N GLU A 88 5.65 -2.02 -8.77
CA GLU A 88 5.09 -2.55 -10.02
C GLU A 88 5.30 -1.55 -11.18
N THR A 89 5.24 -0.24 -10.90
CA THR A 89 5.57 0.80 -11.90
C THR A 89 7.04 0.71 -12.32
N LYS A 90 7.96 0.59 -11.35
CA LYS A 90 9.39 0.39 -11.64
C LYS A 90 9.64 -0.92 -12.38
N SER A 91 8.89 -1.98 -12.06
CA SER A 91 8.95 -3.28 -12.72
C SER A 91 8.56 -3.24 -14.21
N THR A 92 7.92 -2.17 -14.69
CA THR A 92 7.53 -2.08 -16.11
C THR A 92 8.70 -1.82 -17.05
N ASN A 93 9.85 -1.35 -16.55
CA ASN A 93 10.99 -0.91 -17.36
C ASN A 93 10.63 0.13 -18.43
N CYS A 94 9.63 0.98 -18.14
CA CYS A 94 9.15 2.05 -19.01
C CYS A 94 9.19 3.41 -18.30
N GLU A 95 10.38 3.87 -17.93
CA GLU A 95 10.56 5.03 -17.05
C GLU A 95 9.92 6.31 -17.59
N LYS A 96 9.97 6.52 -18.92
CA LYS A 96 9.35 7.68 -19.59
C LYS A 96 7.82 7.70 -19.45
N GLN A 97 7.21 6.55 -19.20
CA GLN A 97 5.77 6.37 -19.07
C GLN A 97 5.31 6.13 -17.62
N ASN A 98 6.20 6.19 -16.61
CA ASN A 98 5.84 5.94 -15.20
C ASN A 98 4.60 6.74 -14.75
N ASN A 99 4.48 7.98 -15.22
CA ASN A 99 3.36 8.87 -14.89
C ASN A 99 2.00 8.40 -15.40
N GLU A 100 1.98 7.64 -16.51
CA GLU A 100 0.78 7.09 -17.15
C GLU A 100 0.52 5.65 -16.71
N ILE A 101 1.58 4.89 -16.41
CA ILE A 101 1.52 3.51 -15.92
C ILE A 101 0.97 3.43 -14.49
N LEU A 102 1.44 4.30 -13.61
CA LEU A 102 1.11 4.25 -12.19
C LEU A 102 -0.42 4.30 -11.92
N PRO A 103 -1.21 5.20 -12.54
CA PRO A 103 -2.67 5.18 -12.37
C PRO A 103 -3.32 3.87 -12.81
N VAL A 104 -2.82 3.21 -13.87
CA VAL A 104 -3.34 1.91 -14.33
C VAL A 104 -3.15 0.84 -13.26
N ILE A 105 -1.94 0.75 -12.71
CA ILE A 105 -1.59 -0.23 -11.66
C ILE A 105 -2.42 0.03 -10.40
N THR A 106 -2.47 1.28 -9.95
CA THR A 106 -3.24 1.68 -8.77
C THR A 106 -4.73 1.36 -8.94
N GLN A 107 -5.30 1.63 -10.12
CA GLN A 107 -6.71 1.31 -10.39
C GLN A 107 -6.97 -0.20 -10.33
N VAL A 108 -6.08 -1.02 -10.90
CA VAL A 108 -6.19 -2.49 -10.84
C VAL A 108 -6.11 -3.00 -9.41
N ILE A 109 -5.20 -2.48 -8.59
CA ILE A 109 -5.09 -2.81 -7.16
C ILE A 109 -6.38 -2.41 -6.44
N ALA A 110 -6.86 -1.17 -6.63
CA ALA A 110 -8.07 -0.68 -5.99
C ALA A 110 -9.32 -1.49 -6.37
N ASN A 111 -9.45 -1.89 -7.64
CA ASN A 111 -10.54 -2.77 -8.08
C ASN A 111 -10.55 -4.09 -7.31
N ARG A 112 -9.39 -4.73 -7.15
CA ARG A 112 -9.25 -5.96 -6.36
C ARG A 112 -9.63 -5.74 -4.90
N VAL A 113 -9.18 -4.63 -4.30
CA VAL A 113 -9.50 -4.29 -2.90
C VAL A 113 -11.01 -4.08 -2.73
N LYS A 114 -11.65 -3.36 -3.64
CA LYS A 114 -13.11 -3.14 -3.63
C LYS A 114 -13.87 -4.47 -3.74
N ILE A 115 -13.46 -5.37 -4.62
CA ILE A 115 -14.02 -6.74 -4.73
C ILE A 115 -13.82 -7.54 -3.43
N ARG A 116 -12.69 -7.34 -2.75
CA ARG A 116 -12.38 -7.92 -1.43
C ARG A 116 -12.93 -7.11 -0.25
N LYS A 117 -13.93 -6.24 -0.48
CA LYS A 117 -14.62 -5.46 0.57
C LYS A 117 -13.68 -4.59 1.41
N GLY A 118 -12.60 -4.09 0.82
CA GLY A 118 -11.63 -3.22 1.50
C GLY A 118 -10.42 -3.94 2.09
N ASP A 119 -10.28 -5.26 1.96
CA ASP A 119 -9.14 -6.00 2.50
C ASP A 119 -7.87 -5.81 1.65
N VAL A 120 -7.11 -4.75 1.95
CA VAL A 120 -5.88 -4.38 1.24
C VAL A 120 -4.78 -5.43 1.42
N LYS A 121 -4.55 -5.89 2.65
CA LYS A 121 -3.48 -6.84 2.97
C LYS A 121 -3.69 -8.18 2.25
N SER A 122 -4.93 -8.67 2.19
CA SER A 122 -5.26 -9.90 1.44
C SER A 122 -5.00 -9.76 -0.06
N VAL A 123 -5.25 -8.58 -0.64
CA VAL A 123 -4.96 -8.32 -2.06
C VAL A 123 -3.46 -8.26 -2.30
N ILE A 124 -2.74 -7.38 -1.59
CA ILE A 124 -1.30 -7.13 -1.82
C ILE A 124 -0.50 -8.41 -1.62
N PHE A 125 -0.79 -9.15 -0.56
CA PHE A 125 -0.08 -10.38 -0.22
C PHE A 125 -0.76 -11.63 -0.77
N GLN A 126 -1.62 -11.50 -1.79
CA GLN A 126 -2.15 -12.66 -2.49
C GLN A 126 -1.04 -13.34 -3.28
N ARG A 127 -0.85 -14.64 -3.02
CA ARG A 127 0.23 -15.45 -3.61
C ARG A 127 0.32 -15.30 -5.13
N ASP A 128 1.52 -14.96 -5.61
CA ASP A 128 1.92 -14.88 -7.03
C ASP A 128 1.11 -13.91 -7.90
N GLN A 129 0.33 -13.02 -7.29
CA GLN A 129 -0.41 -12.02 -8.05
C GLN A 129 0.45 -10.84 -8.49
N PHE A 130 1.41 -10.45 -7.66
CA PHE A 130 2.32 -9.33 -7.89
C PHE A 130 3.78 -9.83 -7.88
N ALA A 131 4.03 -10.84 -8.71
CA ALA A 131 5.33 -11.50 -8.76
C ALA A 131 6.46 -10.56 -9.22
N SER A 132 6.15 -9.50 -9.97
CA SER A 132 7.09 -8.44 -10.37
C SER A 132 7.72 -7.74 -9.16
N SER A 133 6.96 -7.58 -8.07
CA SER A 133 7.42 -6.82 -6.89
C SER A 133 7.56 -7.64 -5.61
N LEU A 134 7.05 -8.86 -5.52
CA LEU A 134 7.08 -9.63 -4.27
C LEU A 134 7.90 -10.92 -4.35
N ASN A 135 8.04 -11.51 -5.53
CA ASN A 135 8.96 -12.64 -5.70
C ASN A 135 10.39 -12.12 -5.82
N ILE A 136 11.37 -12.92 -5.41
CA ILE A 136 12.78 -12.52 -5.38
C ILE A 136 13.51 -13.23 -6.51
N TYR A 137 13.79 -12.50 -7.59
CA TYR A 137 14.62 -12.87 -8.73
C TYR A 137 15.21 -11.60 -9.36
N ASP A 138 16.14 -11.74 -10.30
CA ASP A 138 16.99 -10.64 -10.76
C ASP A 138 16.21 -9.44 -11.31
N GLU A 139 15.15 -9.67 -12.10
CA GLU A 139 14.35 -8.58 -12.68
C GLU A 139 13.24 -8.05 -11.74
N SER A 140 13.03 -8.68 -10.58
CA SER A 140 11.97 -8.28 -9.65
C SER A 140 12.31 -6.97 -8.93
N SER A 141 11.31 -6.12 -8.72
CA SER A 141 11.44 -4.87 -7.98
C SER A 141 11.13 -5.03 -6.49
N PHE A 142 11.45 -6.18 -5.89
CA PHE A 142 11.15 -6.41 -4.47
C PHE A 142 11.87 -5.44 -3.52
N LYS A 143 13.05 -4.97 -3.92
CA LYS A 143 13.77 -3.94 -3.18
C LYS A 143 13.06 -2.59 -3.24
N GLU A 144 12.46 -2.25 -4.38
CA GLU A 144 11.66 -1.03 -4.54
C GLU A 144 10.37 -1.09 -3.69
N PHE A 145 9.79 -2.29 -3.51
CA PHE A 145 8.65 -2.48 -2.60
C PHE A 145 9.05 -2.23 -1.13
N LEU A 146 10.21 -2.75 -0.72
CA LEU A 146 10.73 -2.61 0.63
C LEU A 146 11.30 -1.22 0.95
N CYS A 147 11.85 -0.55 -0.05
CA CYS A 147 12.57 0.71 0.10
C CYS A 147 12.40 1.60 -1.14
N PRO A 148 11.24 2.26 -1.31
CA PRO A 148 11.08 3.30 -2.33
C PRO A 148 12.13 4.39 -2.17
N SER A 149 12.72 4.83 -3.28
CA SER A 149 13.85 5.79 -3.29
C SER A 149 13.57 7.05 -4.13
N ASP A 150 12.72 6.96 -5.16
CA ASP A 150 12.27 8.11 -5.94
C ASP A 150 11.12 8.81 -5.21
N GLU A 151 11.42 9.94 -4.57
CA GLU A 151 10.45 10.72 -3.80
C GLU A 151 9.29 11.26 -4.66
N ALA A 152 9.55 11.63 -5.91
CA ALA A 152 8.52 12.18 -6.79
C ALA A 152 7.53 11.08 -7.20
N LEU A 153 8.03 9.91 -7.60
CA LEU A 153 7.20 8.77 -7.93
C LEU A 153 6.47 8.24 -6.69
N TRP A 154 7.11 8.21 -5.52
CA TRP A 154 6.49 7.80 -4.26
C TRP A 154 5.32 8.71 -3.87
N LYS A 155 5.52 10.03 -3.88
CA LYS A 155 4.45 11.01 -3.59
C LYS A 155 3.24 10.77 -4.48
N LYS A 156 3.48 10.53 -5.77
CA LYS A 156 2.41 10.23 -6.72
C LYS A 156 1.75 8.89 -6.40
N ALA A 157 2.52 7.83 -6.15
CA ALA A 157 1.97 6.51 -5.80
C ALA A 157 1.09 6.55 -4.56
N TYR A 158 1.51 7.29 -3.52
CA TYR A 158 0.73 7.51 -2.31
C TYR A 158 -0.56 8.26 -2.59
N SER A 159 -0.49 9.38 -3.33
CA SER A 159 -1.66 10.18 -3.69
C SER A 159 -2.67 9.40 -4.53
N GLU A 160 -2.21 8.68 -5.54
CA GLU A 160 -3.06 7.85 -6.41
C GLU A 160 -3.72 6.73 -5.61
N SER A 161 -2.96 6.05 -4.76
CA SER A 161 -3.48 4.96 -3.91
C SER A 161 -4.48 5.47 -2.89
N PHE A 162 -4.22 6.62 -2.25
CA PHE A 162 -5.18 7.26 -1.35
C PHE A 162 -6.50 7.57 -2.07
N SER A 163 -6.42 8.18 -3.26
CA SER A 163 -7.58 8.52 -4.07
C SER A 163 -8.40 7.28 -4.46
N ALA A 164 -7.73 6.28 -5.03
CA ALA A 164 -8.38 5.07 -5.56
C ALA A 164 -9.00 4.19 -4.46
N LEU A 165 -8.39 4.13 -3.26
CA LEU A 165 -8.92 3.40 -2.12
C LEU A 165 -10.02 4.16 -1.36
N SER A 166 -10.01 5.50 -1.41
CA SER A 166 -11.05 6.33 -0.81
C SER A 166 -12.36 6.32 -1.61
N ASP A 167 -12.25 6.12 -2.93
CA ASP A 167 -13.39 5.99 -3.82
C ASP A 167 -14.30 4.81 -3.43
N LYS A 168 -15.58 5.12 -3.19
CA LYS A 168 -16.62 4.18 -2.74
C LYS A 168 -17.40 3.52 -3.87
N THR A 169 -17.05 3.81 -5.13
CA THR A 169 -17.63 3.10 -6.27
C THR A 169 -17.36 1.60 -6.18
N LYS A 170 -18.26 0.80 -6.76
CA LYS A 170 -18.04 -0.64 -6.92
C LYS A 170 -16.80 -0.88 -7.78
N GLY A 171 -15.95 -1.81 -7.36
CA GLY A 171 -14.77 -2.21 -8.15
C GLY A 171 -15.18 -2.73 -9.53
N SER A 172 -14.43 -2.35 -10.56
CA SER A 172 -14.61 -2.93 -11.89
C SER A 172 -13.99 -4.34 -11.94
N ASN A 173 -14.34 -5.12 -12.96
CA ASN A 173 -13.72 -6.43 -13.19
C ASN A 173 -12.33 -6.36 -13.83
N THR A 174 -11.77 -5.16 -14.04
CA THR A 174 -10.41 -4.96 -14.57
C THR A 174 -9.41 -5.11 -13.43
N VAL A 175 -8.97 -6.36 -13.22
CA VAL A 175 -8.23 -6.79 -12.02
C VAL A 175 -6.90 -7.46 -12.36
N ASN A 176 -6.48 -7.50 -13.62
CA ASN A 176 -5.16 -8.01 -13.99
C ASN A 176 -4.45 -6.99 -14.86
N TYR A 177 -3.12 -7.02 -14.83
CA TYR A 177 -2.31 -6.39 -15.86
C TYR A 177 -1.14 -7.30 -16.22
N PHE A 178 -0.52 -7.03 -17.36
CA PHE A 178 0.70 -7.69 -17.80
C PHE A 178 1.75 -6.64 -18.16
N LEU A 179 2.99 -6.88 -17.72
CA LEU A 179 4.13 -5.98 -17.90
C LEU A 179 5.05 -6.51 -19.00
N TYR A 180 4.90 -6.00 -20.22
CA TYR A 180 5.55 -6.58 -21.42
C TYR A 180 7.07 -6.38 -21.48
N LYS A 181 7.61 -5.40 -20.75
CA LYS A 181 9.06 -5.12 -20.70
C LYS A 181 9.70 -5.52 -19.37
N HIS A 182 8.95 -6.18 -18.48
CA HIS A 182 9.44 -6.54 -17.15
C HIS A 182 10.60 -7.55 -17.17
N SER A 183 10.40 -8.68 -17.84
CA SER A 183 11.41 -9.74 -17.95
C SER A 183 11.38 -10.35 -19.36
N PRO A 184 12.54 -10.66 -19.96
CA PRO A 184 12.60 -11.35 -21.25
C PRO A 184 11.92 -12.73 -21.23
N ARG A 185 11.72 -13.31 -20.04
CA ARG A 185 11.03 -14.59 -19.87
C ARG A 185 9.51 -14.48 -20.07
N TRP A 186 8.95 -13.29 -19.94
CA TRP A 186 7.51 -13.04 -19.94
C TRP A 186 7.08 -12.34 -21.23
N THR A 187 7.05 -13.09 -22.32
CA THR A 187 6.71 -12.58 -23.65
C THR A 187 5.21 -12.61 -23.96
N LYS A 188 4.41 -13.29 -23.13
CA LYS A 188 2.96 -13.42 -23.29
C LYS A 188 2.25 -13.52 -21.96
N GLU A 189 1.03 -13.02 -21.89
CA GLU A 189 0.14 -13.21 -20.76
C GLU A 189 -0.14 -14.71 -20.51
N PRO A 190 -0.21 -15.16 -19.25
CA PRO A 190 -0.47 -16.57 -18.94
C PRO A 190 -1.97 -16.93 -18.95
N TRP A 191 -2.84 -15.98 -19.30
CA TRP A 191 -4.29 -16.14 -19.30
C TRP A 191 -4.92 -15.64 -20.62
N LYS A 192 -6.12 -16.14 -20.94
CA LYS A 192 -6.95 -15.63 -22.04
C LYS A 192 -8.06 -14.76 -21.47
N LEU A 193 -7.74 -13.51 -21.18
CA LEU A 193 -8.68 -12.52 -20.66
C LEU A 193 -8.90 -11.39 -21.66
N GLU A 194 -10.05 -10.75 -21.59
CA GLU A 194 -10.36 -9.58 -22.41
C GLU A 194 -9.52 -8.38 -21.94
N GLU A 195 -8.82 -7.72 -22.87
CA GLU A 195 -8.06 -6.51 -22.59
C GLU A 195 -9.01 -5.32 -22.36
N ASP A 196 -8.80 -4.57 -21.28
CA ASP A 196 -9.47 -3.31 -21.03
C ASP A 196 -8.67 -2.14 -21.63
N GLN A 197 -8.90 -1.87 -22.90
CA GLN A 197 -8.22 -0.79 -23.63
C GLN A 197 -8.60 0.61 -23.12
N SER A 198 -9.55 0.73 -22.19
CA SER A 198 -9.87 2.03 -21.59
C SER A 198 -8.76 2.52 -20.64
N LEU A 199 -8.01 1.61 -20.02
CA LEU A 199 -6.94 1.94 -19.05
C LEU A 199 -5.57 2.11 -19.71
N ALA A 200 -5.24 1.34 -20.74
CA ALA A 200 -3.95 1.44 -21.42
C ALA A 200 -4.13 1.64 -22.93
N LYS A 201 -3.69 2.79 -23.46
CA LYS A 201 -3.88 3.22 -24.87
C LYS A 201 -2.55 3.59 -25.53
N GLY A 202 -2.52 3.51 -26.86
CA GLY A 202 -1.36 3.94 -27.65
C GLY A 202 -0.05 3.27 -27.24
N SER A 203 1.01 4.06 -27.12
CA SER A 203 2.36 3.61 -26.75
C SER A 203 2.44 3.00 -25.34
N LEU A 204 1.49 3.30 -24.44
CA LEU A 204 1.44 2.71 -23.10
C LEU A 204 1.26 1.18 -23.17
N ARG A 205 0.61 0.67 -24.22
CA ARG A 205 0.34 -0.77 -24.44
C ARG A 205 1.58 -1.59 -24.76
N GLU A 206 2.70 -0.93 -25.07
CA GLU A 206 4.01 -1.59 -25.19
C GLU A 206 4.62 -1.91 -23.82
N CYS A 207 4.15 -1.25 -22.76
CA CYS A 207 4.66 -1.36 -21.40
C CYS A 207 3.73 -2.19 -20.53
N ILE A 208 2.45 -1.83 -20.52
CA ILE A 208 1.43 -2.42 -19.66
C ILE A 208 0.11 -2.57 -20.42
N ARG A 209 -0.59 -3.68 -20.18
CA ARG A 209 -1.99 -3.84 -20.58
C ARG A 209 -2.80 -4.34 -19.40
N ALA A 210 -4.02 -3.86 -19.27
CA ALA A 210 -4.94 -4.25 -18.22
C ALA A 210 -6.02 -5.20 -18.77
N PHE A 211 -6.50 -6.13 -17.96
CA PHE A 211 -7.41 -7.19 -18.38
C PHE A 211 -8.57 -7.38 -17.41
N ARG A 212 -9.74 -7.67 -17.97
CA ARG A 212 -10.98 -7.98 -17.28
C ARG A 212 -10.99 -9.45 -16.87
N ASN A 213 -11.35 -9.73 -15.62
CA ASN A 213 -11.64 -11.09 -15.16
C ASN A 213 -13.07 -11.14 -14.59
N PRO A 214 -14.07 -11.57 -15.38
CA PRO A 214 -15.46 -11.69 -14.92
C PRO A 214 -15.66 -12.66 -13.74
N ALA A 215 -14.70 -13.56 -13.47
CA ALA A 215 -14.76 -14.45 -12.32
C ALA A 215 -14.44 -13.75 -10.99
N PHE A 216 -13.84 -12.55 -11.03
CA PHE A 216 -13.65 -11.69 -9.88
C PHE A 216 -14.90 -10.79 -9.73
N LYS A 217 -15.75 -11.07 -8.72
CA LYS A 217 -16.98 -10.34 -8.42
C LYS A 217 -17.10 -10.05 -6.93
#